data_AF-A0A816DBU8-F1
#
_entry.id   AF-A0A816DBU8-F1
#
_cell.length_a   1.000
_cell.length_b   1.000
_cell.length_c   1.000
_cell.angle_alpha   90.00
_cell.angle_beta   90.00
_cell.angle_gamma   90.00
#
_symmetry.space_group_name_H-M   'P 1'
#
loop_
_entity.id
_entity.type
_entity.pdbx_description
1 polymer ?
#
loop_
_entity_poly.entity_id
_entity_poly.type
_entity_poly.pdbx_seq_one_letter_code
_entity_poly.pdbx_strand_id
1 'polypeptide(L)'
;MLLWTFVSFIAVSSGCFPYDTKFTKSGDTILVPTAARNQWWCPANRFYGWLGYVRDLKGWSCGDFVYSLARLRQDFKKMADDGAKMVRIYGPICEQQMVWDNIVQAAAENNLGVLGIVWHGYSDAELSKWEERKNSLLAVLRKPLSKYVIHSVSFGSEPLFSWSISGIFVSELQKIKSELKALDIPLTVSEMKYGYDIAPAAARNAVINNIDFISAHIMPYYGTCDMPGAVWGVIEREIEAFKRMIPDKQIMITQNPWGSSKNGRNRGSNCGSDVWKGVSLEGANEYWRLWTSRCQYFKQQQIGWFAHTFSADSEFNFGIY
;
A
#
# COMPACT_ATOMS: atom_id res chain seq x y z
N MET A 1 30.44 -33.19 -43.07
CA MET A 1 31.02 -32.88 -41.75
C MET A 1 30.40 -31.56 -41.30
N LEU A 2 29.51 -31.60 -40.30
CA LEU A 2 28.61 -30.50 -39.93
C LEU A 2 29.37 -29.31 -39.31
N LEU A 3 29.12 -28.11 -39.82
CA LEU A 3 29.44 -26.86 -39.13
C LEU A 3 28.45 -26.65 -37.98
N TRP A 4 28.95 -26.60 -36.75
CA TRP A 4 28.18 -26.14 -35.59
C TRP A 4 28.30 -24.62 -35.48
N THR A 5 27.22 -23.92 -35.82
CA THR A 5 27.03 -22.52 -35.46
C THR A 5 26.77 -22.44 -33.95
N PHE A 6 27.74 -21.95 -33.20
CA PHE A 6 27.53 -21.56 -31.80
C PHE A 6 26.63 -20.31 -31.79
N VAL A 7 25.35 -20.51 -31.54
CA VAL A 7 24.46 -19.43 -31.08
C VAL A 7 24.84 -19.16 -29.62
N SER A 8 25.61 -18.10 -29.39
CA SER A 8 25.78 -17.56 -28.04
C SER A 8 24.43 -17.06 -27.53
N PHE A 9 23.75 -17.87 -26.72
CA PHE A 9 22.69 -17.38 -25.86
C PHE A 9 23.35 -16.52 -24.78
N ILE A 10 23.22 -15.19 -24.92
CA ILE A 10 23.45 -14.29 -23.79
C ILE A 10 22.41 -14.69 -22.74
N ALA A 11 22.88 -15.21 -21.60
CA ALA A 11 22.02 -15.40 -20.44
C ALA A 11 21.43 -14.04 -20.06
N VAL A 12 20.15 -13.83 -20.38
CA VAL A 12 19.39 -12.68 -19.91
C VAL A 12 19.43 -12.78 -18.39
N SER A 13 20.02 -11.79 -17.71
CA SER A 13 20.02 -11.78 -16.24
C SER A 13 18.57 -11.89 -15.77
N SER A 14 18.26 -12.96 -15.03
CA SER A 14 16.94 -13.31 -14.53
C SER A 14 16.52 -12.41 -13.36
N GLY A 15 16.33 -11.12 -13.64
CA GLY A 15 15.93 -10.11 -12.67
C GLY A 15 14.43 -9.81 -12.72
N CYS A 16 13.86 -9.38 -11.60
CA CYS A 16 12.47 -8.96 -11.48
C CYS A 16 12.35 -7.58 -10.81
N PHE A 17 11.25 -6.87 -11.08
CA PHE A 17 10.95 -5.55 -10.55
C PHE A 17 10.29 -5.67 -9.17
N PRO A 18 10.63 -4.80 -8.20
CA PRO A 18 11.50 -3.61 -8.29
C PRO A 18 12.96 -3.82 -7.85
N TYR A 19 13.39 -5.05 -7.59
CA TYR A 19 14.67 -5.31 -6.92
C TYR A 19 15.85 -5.43 -7.88
N ASP A 20 15.67 -6.10 -9.02
CA ASP A 20 16.78 -6.46 -9.92
C ASP A 20 16.67 -5.78 -11.29
N THR A 21 15.49 -5.26 -11.64
CA THR A 21 15.25 -4.56 -12.90
C THR A 21 14.56 -3.22 -12.68
N LYS A 22 14.61 -2.38 -13.72
CA LYS A 22 14.09 -1.01 -13.75
C LYS A 22 13.35 -0.78 -15.06
N PHE A 23 12.48 0.22 -15.08
CA PHE A 23 11.89 0.69 -16.33
C PHE A 23 12.96 1.28 -17.24
N THR A 24 12.95 0.87 -18.50
CA THR A 24 13.79 1.44 -19.54
C THR A 24 13.13 2.66 -20.17
N LYS A 25 13.95 3.63 -20.61
CA LYS A 25 13.47 4.87 -21.24
C LYS A 25 14.04 5.01 -22.66
N SER A 26 13.29 5.64 -23.54
CA SER A 26 13.76 6.15 -24.84
C SER A 26 13.47 7.65 -24.88
N GLY A 27 14.51 8.46 -24.67
CA GLY A 27 14.34 9.87 -24.32
C GLY A 27 13.50 10.02 -23.04
N ASP A 28 12.46 10.84 -23.09
CA ASP A 28 11.54 11.07 -21.96
C ASP A 28 10.41 10.03 -21.84
N THR A 29 10.34 9.06 -22.76
CA THR A 29 9.28 8.06 -22.78
C THR A 29 9.67 6.79 -22.03
N ILE A 30 8.83 6.36 -21.07
CA ILE A 30 8.95 5.04 -20.45
C ILE A 30 8.51 3.97 -21.44
N LEU A 31 9.37 2.98 -21.68
CA LEU A 31 9.03 1.83 -22.50
C LEU A 31 8.22 0.82 -21.70
N VAL A 32 7.17 0.27 -22.33
CA VAL A 32 6.36 -0.80 -21.74
C VAL A 32 7.22 -2.08 -21.69
N PRO A 33 7.31 -2.76 -20.53
CA PRO A 33 8.01 -4.04 -20.46
C PRO A 33 7.44 -5.07 -21.44
N THR A 34 8.34 -5.80 -22.13
CA THR A 34 7.95 -6.87 -23.06
C THR A 34 7.70 -8.21 -22.37
N ALA A 35 8.19 -8.38 -21.14
CA ALA A 35 7.96 -9.57 -20.34
C ALA A 35 6.47 -9.74 -19.99
N ALA A 36 6.04 -10.98 -19.79
CA ALA A 36 4.74 -11.24 -19.17
C ALA A 36 4.70 -10.60 -17.77
N ARG A 37 3.52 -10.11 -17.34
CA ARG A 37 3.40 -9.38 -16.06
C ARG A 37 3.87 -10.23 -14.86
N ASN A 38 3.50 -11.50 -14.82
CA ASN A 38 3.94 -12.46 -13.80
C ASN A 38 5.47 -12.75 -13.79
N GLN A 39 6.18 -12.41 -14.86
CA GLN A 39 7.65 -12.49 -14.95
C GLN A 39 8.31 -11.14 -14.65
N TRP A 40 7.58 -10.04 -14.78
CA TRP A 40 8.06 -8.70 -14.48
C TRP A 40 8.21 -8.50 -12.97
N TRP A 41 7.18 -8.83 -12.19
CA TRP A 41 7.21 -8.62 -10.74
C TRP A 41 8.01 -9.71 -10.03
N CYS A 42 8.75 -9.31 -8.99
CA CYS A 42 9.37 -10.28 -8.11
C CYS A 42 8.32 -11.15 -7.41
N PRO A 43 8.67 -12.39 -7.05
CA PRO A 43 7.77 -13.23 -6.29
C PRO A 43 7.43 -12.59 -4.95
N ALA A 44 6.21 -12.83 -4.47
CA ALA A 44 5.66 -12.31 -3.22
C ALA A 44 6.66 -12.42 -2.06
N ASN A 45 7.31 -13.57 -1.90
CA ASN A 45 8.28 -13.85 -0.84
C ASN A 45 9.55 -12.96 -0.80
N ARG A 46 9.74 -12.05 -1.78
CA ARG A 46 10.79 -11.02 -1.77
C ARG A 46 10.31 -9.66 -1.26
N PHE A 47 9.00 -9.44 -1.12
CA PHE A 47 8.44 -8.20 -0.57
C PHE A 47 8.41 -8.26 0.96
N TYR A 48 9.59 -8.13 1.57
CA TYR A 48 9.74 -8.08 3.03
C TYR A 48 10.63 -6.93 3.49
N GLY A 49 10.55 -6.60 4.77
CA GLY A 49 11.21 -5.43 5.34
C GLY A 49 10.52 -4.14 4.92
N TRP A 50 11.25 -3.05 4.94
CA TRP A 50 10.71 -1.75 4.56
C TRP A 50 10.52 -1.67 3.05
N LEU A 51 9.27 -1.48 2.60
CA LEU A 51 8.92 -1.38 1.19
C LEU A 51 8.88 0.07 0.70
N GLY A 52 8.53 1.01 1.58
CA GLY A 52 8.41 2.42 1.24
C GLY A 52 7.42 3.15 2.13
N TYR A 53 6.71 4.12 1.56
CA TYR A 53 5.82 5.00 2.30
C TYR A 53 4.36 4.83 1.87
N VAL A 54 3.46 5.19 2.78
CA VAL A 54 2.10 5.59 2.39
C VAL A 54 2.14 7.01 1.84
N ARG A 55 1.50 7.24 0.70
CA ARG A 55 1.25 8.57 0.15
C ARG A 55 -0.24 8.86 0.22
N ASP A 56 -0.61 9.72 1.17
CA ASP A 56 -1.99 10.17 1.34
C ASP A 56 -2.30 11.31 0.37
N LEU A 57 -3.34 11.18 -0.45
CA LEU A 57 -3.71 12.09 -1.53
C LEU A 57 -5.04 12.78 -1.26
N LYS A 58 -5.17 13.42 -0.09
CA LYS A 58 -6.35 14.24 0.27
C LYS A 58 -6.21 15.68 -0.23
N GLY A 59 -6.51 15.89 -1.50
CA GLY A 59 -6.84 17.23 -2.02
C GLY A 59 -8.33 17.52 -1.91
N TRP A 60 -8.68 18.77 -1.67
CA TRP A 60 -10.05 19.31 -1.67
C TRP A 60 -10.66 19.40 -3.06
N SER A 61 -9.82 19.56 -4.09
CA SER A 61 -10.25 19.60 -5.49
C SER A 61 -9.31 18.79 -6.39
N CYS A 62 -9.82 18.30 -7.52
CA CYS A 62 -9.01 17.60 -8.51
C CYS A 62 -7.88 18.46 -9.12
N GLY A 63 -7.95 19.79 -9.01
CA GLY A 63 -6.90 20.71 -9.45
C GLY A 63 -5.77 20.91 -8.43
N ASP A 64 -5.90 20.34 -7.23
CA ASP A 64 -4.94 20.57 -6.15
C ASP A 64 -3.56 20.02 -6.49
N PHE A 65 -2.53 20.76 -6.09
CA PHE A 65 -1.13 20.44 -6.39
C PHE A 65 -0.73 19.02 -5.95
N VAL A 66 -1.37 18.48 -4.90
CA VAL A 66 -1.16 17.12 -4.39
C VAL A 66 -1.40 16.03 -5.46
N TYR A 67 -2.28 16.29 -6.44
CA TYR A 67 -2.59 15.37 -7.53
C TYR A 67 -1.74 15.62 -8.80
N SER A 68 -0.98 16.71 -8.82
CA SER A 68 -0.21 17.09 -10.00
C SER A 68 0.97 16.12 -10.23
N LEU A 69 1.30 15.89 -11.49
CA LEU A 69 2.48 15.11 -11.87
C LEU A 69 3.77 15.71 -11.27
N ALA A 70 3.87 17.04 -11.18
CA ALA A 70 5.04 17.71 -10.61
C ALA A 70 5.24 17.37 -9.13
N ARG A 71 4.19 17.46 -8.29
CA ARG A 71 4.27 17.06 -6.88
C ARG A 71 4.55 15.58 -6.72
N LEU A 72 3.86 14.73 -7.48
CA LEU A 72 4.06 13.27 -7.42
C LEU A 72 5.48 12.87 -7.84
N ARG A 73 6.05 13.51 -8.86
CA ARG A 73 7.46 13.32 -9.24
C ARG A 73 8.41 13.70 -8.11
N GLN A 74 8.19 14.84 -7.46
CA GLN A 74 9.01 15.30 -6.34
C GLN A 74 8.97 14.31 -5.19
N ASP A 75 7.76 13.92 -4.75
CA ASP A 75 7.57 13.01 -3.63
C ASP A 75 8.15 11.62 -3.95
N PHE A 76 7.82 11.06 -5.11
CA PHE A 76 8.25 9.71 -5.47
C PHE A 76 9.74 9.63 -5.75
N LYS A 77 10.35 10.70 -6.27
CA LYS A 77 11.80 10.81 -6.34
C LYS A 77 12.42 10.73 -4.95
N LYS A 78 11.90 11.51 -3.99
CA LYS A 78 12.42 11.48 -2.62
C LYS A 78 12.27 10.09 -1.98
N MET A 79 11.11 9.44 -2.14
CA MET A 79 10.89 8.08 -1.67
C MET A 79 11.89 7.10 -2.28
N ALA A 80 12.13 7.18 -3.60
CA ALA A 80 13.10 6.32 -4.29
C ALA A 80 14.54 6.60 -3.84
N ASP A 81 14.91 7.87 -3.60
CA ASP A 81 16.21 8.26 -3.06
C ASP A 81 16.43 7.70 -1.63
N ASP A 82 15.37 7.55 -0.84
CA ASP A 82 15.39 6.86 0.46
C ASP A 82 15.52 5.33 0.35
N GLY A 83 15.47 4.81 -0.88
CA GLY A 83 15.57 3.38 -1.17
C GLY A 83 14.23 2.65 -1.23
N ALA A 84 13.10 3.37 -1.22
CA ALA A 84 11.78 2.76 -1.37
C ALA A 84 11.70 1.95 -2.66
N LYS A 85 10.93 0.87 -2.59
CA LYS A 85 10.64 -0.04 -3.71
C LYS A 85 9.19 0.06 -4.14
N MET A 86 8.33 0.49 -3.23
CA MET A 86 6.92 0.67 -3.45
C MET A 86 6.40 1.94 -2.81
N VAL A 87 5.25 2.41 -3.28
CA VAL A 87 4.42 3.40 -2.62
C VAL A 87 3.01 2.84 -2.47
N ARG A 88 2.41 3.03 -1.30
CA ARG A 88 0.97 2.76 -1.07
C ARG A 88 0.21 4.05 -1.24
N ILE A 89 -0.73 4.10 -2.17
CA ILE A 89 -1.62 5.25 -2.33
C ILE A 89 -2.75 5.16 -1.31
N TYR A 90 -3.08 6.28 -0.68
CA TYR A 90 -4.18 6.37 0.26
C TYR A 90 -5.09 7.56 -0.08
N GLY A 91 -6.39 7.33 -0.01
CA GLY A 91 -7.41 8.39 -0.02
C GLY A 91 -7.38 9.40 -1.17
N PRO A 92 -7.15 9.03 -2.46
CA PRO A 92 -7.39 9.98 -3.54
C PRO A 92 -8.88 10.33 -3.55
N ILE A 93 -9.22 11.53 -3.06
CA ILE A 93 -10.61 12.00 -3.03
C ILE A 93 -11.07 12.27 -4.46
N CYS A 94 -10.22 12.89 -5.28
CA CYS A 94 -10.50 13.16 -6.68
C CYS A 94 -10.74 11.87 -7.49
N GLU A 95 -11.87 11.82 -8.19
CA GLU A 95 -12.33 10.67 -8.96
C GLU A 95 -11.81 10.64 -10.41
N GLN A 96 -10.99 11.61 -10.81
CA GLN A 96 -10.54 11.73 -12.20
C GLN A 96 -9.41 10.76 -12.55
N GLN A 97 -9.48 10.22 -13.77
CA GLN A 97 -8.46 9.32 -14.32
C GLN A 97 -7.05 9.93 -14.30
N MET A 98 -6.94 11.26 -14.47
CA MET A 98 -5.64 11.95 -14.52
C MET A 98 -4.80 11.73 -13.25
N VAL A 99 -5.42 11.52 -12.09
CA VAL A 99 -4.72 11.26 -10.83
C VAL A 99 -3.91 9.97 -10.95
N TRP A 100 -4.55 8.89 -11.40
CA TRP A 100 -3.90 7.60 -11.60
C TRP A 100 -2.88 7.62 -12.73
N ASP A 101 -3.14 8.38 -13.81
CA ASP A 101 -2.16 8.58 -14.88
C ASP A 101 -0.89 9.25 -14.36
N ASN A 102 -1.03 10.30 -13.55
CA ASN A 102 0.11 10.98 -12.93
C ASN A 102 0.87 10.08 -11.94
N ILE A 103 0.16 9.27 -11.15
CA ILE A 103 0.77 8.29 -10.23
C ILE A 103 1.58 7.26 -11.01
N VAL A 104 1.00 6.67 -12.06
CA VAL A 104 1.68 5.66 -12.89
C VAL A 104 2.93 6.24 -13.53
N GLN A 105 2.84 7.45 -14.10
CA GLN A 105 3.98 8.11 -14.73
C GLN A 105 5.08 8.42 -13.71
N ALA A 106 4.76 9.09 -12.60
CA ALA A 106 5.75 9.44 -11.58
C ALA A 106 6.42 8.20 -10.97
N ALA A 107 5.66 7.13 -10.73
CA ALA A 107 6.19 5.90 -10.14
C ALA A 107 7.12 5.16 -11.12
N ALA A 108 6.72 5.04 -12.39
CA ALA A 108 7.56 4.42 -13.41
C ALA A 108 8.87 5.19 -13.62
N GLU A 109 8.82 6.52 -13.64
CA GLU A 109 10.00 7.38 -13.78
C GLU A 109 11.02 7.19 -12.66
N ASN A 110 10.55 6.80 -11.47
CA ASN A 110 11.34 6.59 -10.26
C ASN A 110 11.51 5.11 -9.88
N ASN A 111 11.09 4.18 -10.74
CA ASN A 111 11.18 2.72 -10.49
C ASN A 111 10.50 2.25 -9.20
N LEU A 112 9.36 2.83 -8.86
CA LEU A 112 8.53 2.42 -7.73
C LEU A 112 7.35 1.57 -8.21
N GLY A 113 7.07 0.48 -7.48
CA GLY A 113 5.79 -0.22 -7.59
C GLY A 113 4.69 0.48 -6.81
N VAL A 114 3.45 0.36 -7.25
CA VAL A 114 2.31 1.04 -6.60
C VAL A 114 1.33 0.01 -6.03
N LEU A 115 1.02 0.13 -4.73
CA LEU A 115 -0.17 -0.45 -4.14
C LEU A 115 -1.29 0.59 -4.22
N GLY A 116 -2.18 0.43 -5.22
CA GLY A 116 -3.31 1.32 -5.45
C GLY A 116 -4.48 1.01 -4.52
N ILE A 117 -5.45 1.90 -4.44
CA ILE A 117 -6.64 1.73 -3.60
C ILE A 117 -7.89 2.22 -4.33
N VAL A 118 -8.97 1.45 -4.23
CA VAL A 118 -10.33 1.98 -4.40
C VAL A 118 -10.77 2.48 -3.04
N TRP A 119 -10.70 3.79 -2.83
CA TRP A 119 -11.02 4.36 -1.52
C TRP A 119 -12.52 4.61 -1.39
N HIS A 120 -13.14 4.00 -0.38
CA HIS A 120 -14.58 4.13 -0.18
C HIS A 120 -14.96 5.44 0.51
N GLY A 121 -14.11 5.98 1.39
CA GLY A 121 -14.48 7.12 2.22
C GLY A 121 -15.08 6.72 3.55
N TYR A 122 -15.31 7.72 4.39
CA TYR A 122 -15.87 7.55 5.73
C TYR A 122 -17.16 8.35 5.93
N SER A 123 -17.38 9.42 5.17
CA SER A 123 -18.63 10.18 5.14
C SER A 123 -19.56 9.74 4.02
N ASP A 124 -20.86 10.01 4.14
CA ASP A 124 -21.86 9.68 3.11
C ASP A 124 -21.50 10.28 1.74
N ALA A 125 -21.00 11.52 1.72
CA ALA A 125 -20.55 12.18 0.50
C ALA A 125 -19.39 11.43 -0.15
N GLU A 126 -18.40 11.00 0.62
CA GLU A 126 -17.27 10.24 0.09
C GLU A 126 -17.68 8.83 -0.33
N LEU A 127 -18.53 8.16 0.47
CA LEU A 127 -19.10 6.86 0.16
C LEU A 127 -19.80 6.91 -1.19
N SER A 128 -20.63 7.92 -1.49
CA SER A 128 -21.32 8.02 -2.78
C SER A 128 -20.41 8.04 -4.03
N LYS A 129 -19.10 8.26 -3.85
CA LYS A 129 -18.11 8.41 -4.93
C LYS A 129 -17.21 7.19 -5.14
N TRP A 130 -17.37 6.12 -4.36
CA TRP A 130 -16.51 4.94 -4.44
C TRP A 130 -16.50 4.30 -5.85
N GLU A 131 -17.63 4.31 -6.56
CA GLU A 131 -17.74 3.75 -7.93
C GLU A 131 -16.95 4.55 -8.94
N GLU A 132 -17.01 5.88 -8.86
CA GLU A 132 -16.25 6.77 -9.74
C GLU A 132 -14.73 6.56 -9.52
N ARG A 133 -14.29 6.41 -8.26
CA ARG A 133 -12.89 6.06 -7.93
C ARG A 133 -12.47 4.69 -8.42
N LYS A 134 -13.36 3.69 -8.31
CA LYS A 134 -13.14 2.35 -8.88
C LYS A 134 -12.95 2.45 -10.40
N ASN A 135 -13.86 3.14 -11.08
CA ASN A 135 -13.86 3.23 -12.53
C ASN A 135 -12.66 3.99 -13.07
N SER A 136 -12.22 5.06 -12.41
CA SER A 136 -11.03 5.81 -12.83
C SER A 136 -9.74 5.01 -12.68
N LEU A 137 -9.60 4.23 -11.60
CA LEU A 137 -8.49 3.30 -11.44
C LEU A 137 -8.52 2.20 -12.53
N LEU A 138 -9.66 1.54 -12.71
CA LEU A 138 -9.79 0.47 -13.72
C LEU A 138 -9.53 0.98 -15.15
N ALA A 139 -9.93 2.21 -15.47
CA ALA A 139 -9.63 2.83 -16.76
C ALA A 139 -8.12 2.97 -16.99
N VAL A 140 -7.35 3.41 -15.98
CA VAL A 140 -5.88 3.48 -16.07
C VAL A 140 -5.24 2.10 -16.14
N LEU A 141 -5.75 1.11 -15.39
CA LEU A 141 -5.19 -0.25 -15.37
C LEU A 141 -5.25 -0.97 -16.73
N ARG A 142 -6.18 -0.57 -17.60
CA ARG A 142 -6.29 -1.09 -18.98
C ARG A 142 -5.23 -0.53 -19.92
N LYS A 143 -4.48 0.50 -19.53
CA LYS A 143 -3.38 1.05 -20.33
C LYS A 143 -2.14 0.13 -20.26
N PRO A 144 -1.34 0.02 -21.35
CA PRO A 144 -0.25 -0.95 -21.44
C PRO A 144 0.81 -0.86 -20.32
N LEU A 145 1.22 0.35 -19.94
CA LEU A 145 2.25 0.56 -18.91
C LEU A 145 1.72 0.29 -17.49
N SER A 146 0.47 0.68 -17.22
CA SER A 146 -0.07 0.74 -15.86
C SER A 146 -0.03 -0.59 -15.12
N LYS A 147 -0.30 -1.70 -15.79
CA LYS A 147 -0.25 -3.03 -15.17
C LYS A 147 1.15 -3.44 -14.70
N TYR A 148 2.21 -2.84 -15.25
CA TYR A 148 3.59 -3.08 -14.83
C TYR A 148 4.05 -2.13 -13.72
N VAL A 149 3.27 -1.08 -13.41
CA VAL A 149 3.54 -0.10 -12.36
C VAL A 149 2.67 -0.34 -11.13
N ILE A 150 1.37 -0.58 -11.33
CA ILE A 150 0.45 -0.96 -10.27
C ILE A 150 0.68 -2.44 -9.93
N HIS A 151 1.35 -2.68 -8.80
CA HIS A 151 1.63 -4.00 -8.28
C HIS A 151 0.35 -4.71 -7.85
N SER A 152 -0.49 -4.02 -7.09
CA SER A 152 -1.68 -4.58 -6.46
C SER A 152 -2.70 -3.48 -6.15
N VAL A 153 -3.96 -3.86 -5.91
CA VAL A 153 -5.04 -2.93 -5.55
C VAL A 153 -5.71 -3.37 -4.25
N SER A 154 -5.90 -2.43 -3.33
CA SER A 154 -6.77 -2.60 -2.17
C SER A 154 -8.19 -2.15 -2.52
N PHE A 155 -9.19 -2.97 -2.24
CA PHE A 155 -10.59 -2.58 -2.33
C PHE A 155 -11.08 -2.11 -0.96
N GLY A 156 -11.01 -0.80 -0.75
CA GLY A 156 -11.32 -0.16 0.53
C GLY A 156 -10.14 -0.11 1.50
N SER A 157 -10.36 0.67 2.56
CA SER A 157 -9.55 0.75 3.76
C SER A 157 -10.47 0.65 4.95
N GLU A 158 -10.28 -0.38 5.76
CA GLU A 158 -11.08 -0.74 6.93
C GLU A 158 -12.57 -0.97 6.61
N PRO A 159 -12.96 -1.62 5.50
CA PRO A 159 -14.37 -1.76 5.14
C PRO A 159 -15.15 -2.68 6.08
N LEU A 160 -14.51 -3.64 6.73
CA LEU A 160 -15.16 -4.53 7.70
C LEU A 160 -15.37 -3.83 9.05
N PHE A 161 -14.45 -2.94 9.43
CA PHE A 161 -14.59 -2.12 10.63
C PHE A 161 -15.59 -0.98 10.45
N SER A 162 -15.48 -0.24 9.35
CA SER A 162 -16.30 0.96 9.06
C SER A 162 -17.67 0.64 8.45
N TRP A 163 -17.91 -0.61 8.05
CA TRP A 163 -19.09 -1.01 7.28
C TRP A 163 -19.27 -0.21 5.98
N SER A 164 -18.17 0.28 5.41
CA SER A 164 -18.21 1.03 4.15
C SER A 164 -18.89 0.21 3.05
N ILE A 165 -19.78 0.84 2.27
CA ILE A 165 -20.55 0.21 1.18
C ILE A 165 -21.27 -1.09 1.59
N SER A 166 -21.74 -1.14 2.84
CA SER A 166 -22.47 -2.29 3.39
C SER A 166 -23.64 -2.74 2.48
N GLY A 167 -23.91 -4.05 2.47
CA GLY A 167 -24.96 -4.66 1.64
C GLY A 167 -24.48 -5.08 0.23
N ILE A 168 -23.57 -4.31 -0.39
CA ILE A 168 -23.02 -4.63 -1.72
C ILE A 168 -21.53 -4.98 -1.71
N PHE A 169 -20.84 -4.75 -0.59
CA PHE A 169 -19.39 -4.96 -0.48
C PHE A 169 -18.90 -6.30 -1.04
N VAL A 170 -19.56 -7.41 -0.67
CA VAL A 170 -19.14 -8.76 -1.10
C VAL A 170 -19.26 -8.96 -2.62
N SER A 171 -20.36 -8.53 -3.22
CA SER A 171 -20.57 -8.69 -4.66
C SER A 171 -19.62 -7.78 -5.46
N GLU A 172 -19.36 -6.56 -4.97
CA GLU A 172 -18.40 -5.65 -5.60
C GLU A 172 -16.95 -6.12 -5.44
N LEU A 173 -16.59 -6.70 -4.29
CA LEU A 173 -15.29 -7.34 -4.07
C LEU A 173 -15.03 -8.46 -5.09
N GLN A 174 -16.04 -9.29 -5.37
CA GLN A 174 -15.95 -10.36 -6.37
C GLN A 174 -15.85 -9.80 -7.80
N LYS A 175 -16.61 -8.76 -8.13
CA LYS A 175 -16.53 -8.12 -9.46
C LYS A 175 -15.15 -7.52 -9.71
N ILE A 176 -14.62 -6.74 -8.77
CA ILE A 176 -13.29 -6.16 -8.93
C ILE A 176 -12.20 -7.23 -8.95
N LYS A 177 -12.36 -8.33 -8.19
CA LYS A 177 -11.45 -9.48 -8.29
C LYS A 177 -11.38 -10.04 -9.70
N SER A 178 -12.52 -10.19 -10.37
CA SER A 178 -12.58 -10.69 -11.74
C SER A 178 -11.88 -9.74 -12.72
N GLU A 179 -12.14 -8.44 -12.62
CA GLU A 179 -11.48 -7.41 -13.46
C GLU A 179 -9.96 -7.41 -13.28
N LEU A 180 -9.48 -7.46 -12.03
CA LEU A 180 -8.05 -7.44 -11.73
C LEU A 180 -7.37 -8.76 -12.11
N LYS A 181 -8.04 -9.90 -11.97
CA LYS A 181 -7.54 -11.21 -12.41
C LYS A 181 -7.29 -11.23 -13.92
N ALA A 182 -8.14 -10.60 -14.72
CA ALA A 182 -7.95 -10.49 -16.16
C ALA A 182 -6.69 -9.69 -16.54
N LEU A 183 -6.20 -8.85 -15.63
CA LEU A 183 -4.98 -8.04 -15.78
C LEU A 183 -3.77 -8.64 -15.05
N ASP A 184 -3.94 -9.81 -14.42
CA ASP A 184 -2.94 -10.45 -13.56
C ASP A 184 -2.49 -9.54 -12.39
N ILE A 185 -3.42 -8.74 -11.84
CA ILE A 185 -3.18 -7.82 -10.72
C ILE A 185 -3.75 -8.42 -9.42
N PRO A 186 -2.92 -8.60 -8.38
CA PRO A 186 -3.39 -8.99 -7.04
C PRO A 186 -4.37 -7.98 -6.42
N LEU A 187 -5.44 -8.51 -5.85
CA LEU A 187 -6.43 -7.81 -5.03
C LEU A 187 -6.15 -8.02 -3.54
N THR A 188 -6.38 -7.01 -2.73
CA THR A 188 -6.45 -7.13 -1.27
C THR A 188 -7.56 -6.25 -0.70
N VAL A 189 -7.73 -6.30 0.62
CA VAL A 189 -8.54 -5.37 1.41
C VAL A 189 -7.66 -4.92 2.57
N SER A 190 -7.41 -3.61 2.67
CA SER A 190 -6.67 -3.01 3.79
C SER A 190 -7.53 -3.03 5.04
N GLU A 191 -7.13 -3.71 6.11
CA GLU A 191 -7.99 -3.92 7.27
C GLU A 191 -7.18 -4.17 8.56
N MET A 192 -7.77 -3.82 9.70
CA MET A 192 -7.26 -4.17 11.03
C MET A 192 -7.84 -5.51 11.50
N LYS A 193 -7.11 -6.24 12.36
CA LYS A 193 -7.60 -7.52 12.91
C LYS A 193 -9.00 -7.37 13.53
N TYR A 194 -9.23 -6.27 14.23
CA TYR A 194 -10.52 -6.01 14.88
C TYR A 194 -11.69 -5.95 13.89
N GLY A 195 -11.49 -5.42 12.67
CA GLY A 195 -12.52 -5.44 11.62
C GLY A 195 -12.94 -6.86 11.25
N TYR A 196 -12.00 -7.80 11.15
CA TYR A 196 -12.32 -9.21 10.95
C TYR A 196 -13.06 -9.84 12.13
N ASP A 197 -12.75 -9.43 13.37
CA ASP A 197 -13.38 -9.99 14.57
C ASP A 197 -14.86 -9.63 14.66
N ILE A 198 -15.19 -8.37 14.38
CA ILE A 198 -16.56 -7.86 14.53
C ILE A 198 -17.43 -8.07 13.29
N ALA A 199 -16.82 -8.34 12.13
CA ALA A 199 -17.56 -8.57 10.91
C ALA A 199 -18.41 -9.86 10.99
N PRO A 200 -19.58 -9.90 10.34
CA PRO A 200 -20.37 -11.10 10.22
C PRO A 200 -19.55 -12.15 9.48
N ALA A 201 -19.69 -13.42 9.87
CA ALA A 201 -18.90 -14.51 9.31
C ALA A 201 -18.93 -14.56 7.77
N ALA A 202 -20.07 -14.25 7.15
CA ALA A 202 -20.20 -14.21 5.70
C ALA A 202 -19.30 -13.14 5.04
N ALA A 203 -19.29 -11.91 5.56
CA ALA A 203 -18.45 -10.83 5.03
C ALA A 203 -16.97 -11.10 5.29
N ARG A 204 -16.63 -11.55 6.51
CA ARG A 204 -15.28 -11.98 6.86
C ARG A 204 -14.75 -13.04 5.89
N ASN A 205 -15.50 -14.12 5.71
CA ASN A 205 -15.10 -15.23 4.86
C ASN A 205 -15.03 -14.81 3.39
N ALA A 206 -15.91 -13.92 2.94
CA ALA A 206 -15.84 -13.35 1.60
C ALA A 206 -14.53 -12.59 1.38
N VAL A 207 -14.08 -11.76 2.32
CA VAL A 207 -12.77 -11.10 2.23
C VAL A 207 -11.65 -12.13 2.20
N ILE A 208 -11.62 -13.03 3.18
CA ILE A 208 -10.59 -14.07 3.29
C ILE A 208 -10.49 -14.90 2.00
N ASN A 209 -11.60 -15.21 1.34
CA ASN A 209 -11.58 -16.04 0.13
C ASN A 209 -11.20 -15.28 -1.15
N ASN A 210 -11.31 -13.95 -1.20
CA ASN A 210 -11.12 -13.18 -2.43
C ASN A 210 -9.80 -12.39 -2.51
N ILE A 211 -9.18 -12.05 -1.38
CA ILE A 211 -7.87 -11.36 -1.38
C ILE A 211 -6.73 -12.30 -1.82
N ASP A 212 -5.66 -11.77 -2.39
CA ASP A 212 -4.44 -12.53 -2.75
C ASP A 212 -3.37 -12.47 -1.65
N PHE A 213 -3.37 -11.38 -0.88
CA PHE A 213 -2.47 -11.16 0.25
C PHE A 213 -3.17 -10.32 1.32
N ILE A 214 -2.61 -10.29 2.52
CA ILE A 214 -3.14 -9.54 3.66
C ILE A 214 -2.52 -8.14 3.65
N SER A 215 -3.38 -7.14 3.55
CA SER A 215 -3.01 -5.74 3.75
C SER A 215 -3.39 -5.33 5.17
N ALA A 216 -2.42 -5.38 6.08
CA ALA A 216 -2.65 -5.26 7.51
C ALA A 216 -2.52 -3.81 8.00
N HIS A 217 -3.51 -3.35 8.75
CA HIS A 217 -3.39 -2.16 9.58
C HIS A 217 -3.00 -2.58 10.99
N ILE A 218 -1.74 -2.28 11.37
CA ILE A 218 -1.18 -2.60 12.69
C ILE A 218 -0.83 -1.29 13.36
N MET A 219 -1.74 -0.81 14.21
CA MET A 219 -1.75 0.58 14.68
C MET A 219 -1.71 0.67 16.21
N PRO A 220 -0.56 0.33 16.84
CA PRO A 220 -0.44 0.37 18.30
C PRO A 220 -0.65 1.78 18.88
N TYR A 221 -0.49 2.82 18.07
CA TYR A 221 -0.82 4.21 18.42
C TYR A 221 -2.27 4.37 18.92
N TYR A 222 -3.23 3.72 18.24
CA TYR A 222 -4.65 3.74 18.62
C TYR A 222 -5.02 2.56 19.53
N GLY A 223 -4.35 1.42 19.37
CA GLY A 223 -4.69 0.18 20.08
C GLY A 223 -4.18 0.12 21.53
N THR A 224 -3.23 0.98 21.93
CA THR A 224 -2.61 0.97 23.25
C THR A 224 -2.31 2.38 23.75
N CYS A 225 -1.94 2.51 25.03
CA CYS A 225 -1.45 3.74 25.64
C CYS A 225 0.01 3.61 26.10
N ASP A 226 0.74 2.67 25.50
CA ASP A 226 2.13 2.38 25.81
C ASP A 226 3.07 3.37 25.12
N MET A 227 4.30 3.47 25.64
CA MET A 227 5.38 4.25 25.03
C MET A 227 5.87 3.60 23.72
N PRO A 228 6.40 4.37 22.76
CA PRO A 228 6.75 3.85 21.44
C PRO A 228 7.75 2.68 21.48
N GLY A 229 8.74 2.70 22.38
CA GLY A 229 9.68 1.58 22.55
C GLY A 229 9.07 0.28 23.09
N ALA A 230 7.86 0.34 23.68
CA ALA A 230 7.23 -0.79 24.35
C ALA A 230 6.19 -1.54 23.48
N VAL A 231 5.85 -1.04 22.29
CA VAL A 231 4.73 -1.57 21.50
C VAL A 231 5.10 -2.77 20.61
N TRP A 232 6.35 -3.23 20.59
CA TRP A 232 6.76 -4.33 19.72
C TRP A 232 5.96 -5.61 19.96
N GLY A 233 5.73 -5.95 21.23
CA GLY A 233 4.94 -7.13 21.57
C GLY A 233 3.49 -7.03 21.08
N VAL A 234 2.94 -5.82 20.92
CA VAL A 234 1.61 -5.60 20.32
C VAL A 234 1.66 -5.88 18.83
N ILE A 235 2.65 -5.31 18.14
CA ILE A 235 2.88 -5.50 16.70
C ILE A 235 3.02 -7.00 16.39
N GLU A 236 3.88 -7.72 17.12
CA GLU A 236 4.06 -9.16 16.93
C GLU A 236 2.77 -9.95 17.17
N ARG A 237 2.02 -9.64 18.24
CA ARG A 237 0.75 -10.33 18.51
C ARG A 237 -0.28 -10.12 17.40
N GLU A 238 -0.36 -8.92 16.82
CA GLU A 238 -1.27 -8.64 15.71
C GLU A 238 -0.83 -9.35 14.42
N ILE A 239 0.47 -9.36 14.11
CA ILE A 239 1.02 -10.15 13.00
C ILE A 239 0.65 -11.63 13.14
N GLU A 240 0.88 -12.21 14.32
CA GLU A 240 0.57 -13.62 14.59
C GLU A 240 -0.94 -13.89 14.56
N ALA A 241 -1.77 -12.91 14.92
CA ALA A 241 -3.21 -13.02 14.78
C ALA A 241 -3.65 -13.09 13.31
N PHE A 242 -3.08 -12.25 12.43
CA PHE A 242 -3.33 -12.34 11.00
C PHE A 242 -2.88 -13.68 10.41
N LYS A 243 -1.70 -14.19 10.78
CA LYS A 243 -1.23 -15.51 10.33
C LYS A 243 -2.15 -16.63 10.78
N ARG A 244 -2.63 -16.63 12.02
CA ARG A 244 -3.57 -17.65 12.49
C ARG A 244 -4.91 -17.59 11.75
N MET A 245 -5.36 -16.39 11.41
CA MET A 245 -6.64 -16.20 10.73
C MET A 245 -6.57 -16.55 9.24
N ILE A 246 -5.43 -16.27 8.58
CA ILE A 246 -5.25 -16.38 7.14
C ILE A 246 -3.82 -16.92 6.87
N PRO A 247 -3.55 -18.21 7.12
CA PRO A 247 -2.19 -18.76 7.21
C PRO A 247 -1.40 -18.77 5.91
N ASP A 248 -2.08 -18.88 4.77
CA ASP A 248 -1.41 -19.12 3.48
C ASP A 248 -1.14 -17.85 2.67
N LYS A 249 -1.31 -16.66 3.27
CA LYS A 249 -1.21 -15.39 2.57
C LYS A 249 -0.09 -14.53 3.12
N GLN A 250 0.68 -13.96 2.20
CA GLN A 250 1.68 -12.96 2.56
C GLN A 250 1.03 -11.79 3.29
N ILE A 251 1.74 -11.22 4.26
CA ILE A 251 1.35 -9.99 4.96
C ILE A 251 2.19 -8.81 4.43
N MET A 252 1.49 -7.74 4.06
CA MET A 252 2.05 -6.41 3.92
C MET A 252 1.38 -5.50 4.95
N ILE A 253 2.17 -4.87 5.82
CA ILE A 253 1.66 -3.91 6.79
C ILE A 253 1.55 -2.56 6.09
N THR A 254 0.32 -2.13 5.85
CA THR A 254 0.02 -0.99 5.00
C THR A 254 -0.33 0.27 5.76
N GLN A 255 -0.54 0.17 7.07
CA GLN A 255 -0.71 1.33 7.95
C GLN A 255 -0.21 1.02 9.36
N ASN A 256 0.61 1.93 9.91
CA ASN A 256 1.23 1.79 11.23
C ASN A 256 1.72 3.15 11.80
N PRO A 257 0.82 4.13 12.01
CA PRO A 257 1.20 5.50 12.35
C PRO A 257 1.81 5.63 13.74
N TRP A 258 2.60 6.69 13.94
CA TRP A 258 2.94 7.21 15.26
C TRP A 258 3.02 8.74 15.25
N GLY A 259 2.39 9.38 16.25
CA GLY A 259 2.30 10.84 16.33
C GLY A 259 3.62 11.49 16.73
N SER A 260 4.10 12.45 15.94
CA SER A 260 5.28 13.29 16.24
C SER A 260 4.95 14.61 16.95
N SER A 261 3.66 14.97 16.98
CA SER A 261 3.17 16.25 17.46
C SER A 261 1.77 16.13 18.06
N LYS A 262 1.47 17.00 19.02
CA LYS A 262 0.12 17.14 19.60
C LYS A 262 -0.84 17.93 18.70
N ASN A 263 -0.34 18.48 17.59
CA ASN A 263 -1.16 19.11 16.56
C ASN A 263 -1.59 18.05 15.55
N GLY A 264 -2.73 17.40 15.80
CA GLY A 264 -3.24 16.35 14.91
C GLY A 264 -4.13 15.34 15.63
N ARG A 265 -4.15 14.10 15.14
CA ARG A 265 -4.97 13.04 15.73
C ARG A 265 -4.36 12.53 17.03
N ASN A 266 -5.11 12.57 18.12
CA ASN A 266 -4.72 11.97 19.40
C ASN A 266 -4.87 10.43 19.36
N ARG A 267 -4.48 9.75 20.44
CA ARG A 267 -4.52 8.28 20.54
C ARG A 267 -5.93 7.68 20.74
N GLY A 268 -6.98 8.50 20.77
CA GLY A 268 -8.35 8.07 21.02
C GLY A 268 -8.74 8.08 22.50
N SER A 269 -10.05 8.03 22.77
CA SER A 269 -10.63 8.18 24.11
C SER A 269 -10.25 7.04 25.08
N ASN A 270 -9.90 5.87 24.56
CA ASN A 270 -9.41 4.71 25.32
C ASN A 270 -8.15 5.01 26.15
N CYS A 271 -7.39 6.06 25.82
CA CYS A 271 -6.21 6.45 26.58
C CYS A 271 -6.44 7.47 27.69
N GLY A 272 -7.65 8.02 27.87
CA GLY A 272 -7.94 8.94 28.97
C GLY A 272 -6.92 10.09 29.08
N SER A 273 -6.21 10.20 30.20
CA SER A 273 -5.15 11.21 30.38
C SER A 273 -3.89 10.96 29.55
N ASP A 274 -3.68 9.73 29.08
CA ASP A 274 -2.51 9.29 28.30
C ASP A 274 -2.69 9.49 26.78
N VAL A 275 -3.72 10.23 26.34
CA VAL A 275 -4.02 10.50 24.91
C VAL A 275 -2.86 11.09 24.10
N TRP A 276 -1.87 11.69 24.77
CA TRP A 276 -0.67 12.29 24.16
C TRP A 276 0.64 11.66 24.63
N LYS A 277 0.57 10.53 25.35
CA LYS A 277 1.74 9.84 25.86
C LYS A 277 2.60 9.32 24.71
N GLY A 278 3.89 9.63 24.76
CA GLY A 278 4.86 9.30 23.71
C GLY A 278 4.63 10.02 22.37
N VAL A 279 3.75 11.04 22.33
CA VAL A 279 3.51 11.85 21.13
C VAL A 279 4.47 13.04 21.12
N SER A 280 5.61 12.84 20.46
CA SER A 280 6.68 13.81 20.29
C SER A 280 7.58 13.38 19.13
N LEU A 281 8.44 14.27 18.64
CA LEU A 281 9.44 13.94 17.63
C LEU A 281 10.37 12.80 18.11
N GLU A 282 10.77 12.85 19.38
CA GLU A 282 11.56 11.78 20.02
C GLU A 282 10.81 10.45 20.03
N GLY A 283 9.52 10.45 20.41
CA GLY A 283 8.71 9.24 20.45
C GLY A 283 8.46 8.65 19.05
N ALA A 284 8.22 9.49 18.04
CA ALA A 284 8.12 9.06 16.66
C ALA A 284 9.44 8.47 16.14
N ASN A 285 10.58 9.08 16.46
CA ASN A 285 11.90 8.52 16.11
C ASN A 285 12.17 7.18 16.81
N GLU A 286 11.80 7.06 18.10
CA GLU A 286 11.90 5.80 18.83
C GLU A 286 11.06 4.70 18.17
N TYR A 287 9.82 5.03 17.78
CA TYR A 287 8.94 4.10 17.08
C TYR A 287 9.52 3.64 15.73
N TRP A 288 9.99 4.54 14.88
CA TRP A 288 10.55 4.14 13.58
C TRP A 288 11.89 3.40 13.71
N ARG A 289 12.68 3.71 14.74
CA ARG A 289 13.86 2.92 15.11
C ARG A 289 13.47 1.51 15.54
N LEU A 290 12.35 1.35 16.25
CA LEU A 290 11.83 0.03 16.60
C LEU A 290 11.55 -0.80 15.35
N TRP A 291 10.84 -0.27 14.35
CA TRP A 291 10.59 -0.99 13.09
C TRP A 291 11.88 -1.35 12.34
N THR A 292 12.77 -0.39 12.17
CA THR A 292 14.03 -0.60 11.42
C THR A 292 15.01 -1.51 12.14
N SER A 293 14.96 -1.62 13.48
CA SER A 293 15.77 -2.57 14.25
C SER A 293 15.35 -4.04 14.07
N ARG A 294 14.20 -4.31 13.45
CA ARG A 294 13.58 -5.64 13.34
C ARG A 294 13.74 -6.27 11.95
N CYS A 295 14.76 -5.85 11.19
CA CYS A 295 15.05 -6.37 9.85
C CYS A 295 15.09 -7.91 9.78
N GLN A 296 15.75 -8.58 10.74
CA GLN A 296 15.83 -10.04 10.76
C GLN A 296 14.46 -10.69 10.97
N TYR A 297 13.62 -10.11 11.83
CA TYR A 297 12.25 -10.58 12.03
C TYR A 297 11.44 -10.47 10.73
N PHE A 298 11.41 -9.29 10.10
CA PHE A 298 10.65 -9.10 8.85
C PHE A 298 11.15 -10.01 7.72
N LYS A 299 12.45 -10.26 7.63
CA LYS A 299 13.03 -11.20 6.67
C LYS A 299 12.60 -12.63 6.94
N GLN A 300 12.70 -13.11 8.17
CA GLN A 300 12.31 -14.47 8.57
C GLN A 300 10.82 -14.70 8.38
N GLN A 301 9.99 -13.70 8.70
CA GLN A 301 8.54 -13.79 8.58
C GLN A 301 8.03 -13.46 7.17
N GLN A 302 8.91 -12.99 6.26
CA GLN A 302 8.58 -12.56 4.89
C GLN A 302 7.48 -11.48 4.84
N ILE A 303 7.54 -10.52 5.77
CA ILE A 303 6.55 -9.46 5.93
C ILE A 303 7.11 -8.14 5.43
N GLY A 304 6.41 -7.51 4.50
CA GLY A 304 6.70 -6.16 4.03
C GLY A 304 5.94 -5.11 4.84
N TRP A 305 6.47 -3.89 4.94
CA TRP A 305 5.77 -2.79 5.61
C TRP A 305 6.01 -1.44 4.96
N PHE A 306 5.01 -0.57 5.06
CA PHE A 306 5.04 0.82 4.63
C PHE A 306 5.08 1.73 5.85
N ALA A 307 5.87 2.81 5.82
CA ALA A 307 5.82 3.85 6.83
C ALA A 307 4.62 4.76 6.58
N HIS A 308 3.69 4.82 7.53
CA HIS A 308 2.55 5.75 7.50
C HIS A 308 2.87 7.04 8.27
N THR A 309 2.94 8.22 7.63
CA THR A 309 2.78 8.51 6.19
C THR A 309 3.91 9.40 5.69
N PHE A 310 4.12 9.50 4.38
CA PHE A 310 5.25 10.22 3.80
C PHE A 310 5.34 11.69 4.24
N SER A 311 4.22 12.42 4.22
CA SER A 311 4.21 13.87 4.45
C SER A 311 3.19 14.32 5.49
N ALA A 312 3.62 15.22 6.37
CA ALA A 312 2.79 15.88 7.38
C ALA A 312 1.73 16.81 6.73
N ASP A 313 1.96 17.29 5.51
CA ASP A 313 0.98 18.08 4.75
C ASP A 313 -0.37 17.37 4.63
N SER A 314 -0.33 16.03 4.51
CA SER A 314 -1.52 15.19 4.34
C SER A 314 -2.11 14.68 5.66
N GLU A 315 -1.25 14.40 6.67
CA GLU A 315 -1.67 14.05 8.03
C GLU A 315 -0.70 14.66 9.06
N PHE A 316 -1.10 15.80 9.63
CA PHE A 316 -0.25 16.79 10.33
C PHE A 316 0.73 16.26 11.38
N ASN A 317 0.42 15.15 12.07
CA ASN A 317 1.30 14.57 13.08
C ASN A 317 1.84 13.18 12.76
N PHE A 318 1.55 12.61 11.58
CA PHE A 318 2.05 11.28 11.18
C PHE A 318 3.06 11.32 10.03
N GLY A 319 3.33 12.50 9.48
CA GLY A 319 4.35 12.67 8.44
C GLY A 319 5.75 12.26 8.88
N ILE A 320 6.46 11.55 8.01
CA ILE A 320 7.91 11.35 8.10
C ILE A 320 8.65 12.63 7.70
N TYR A 321 8.11 13.35 6.71
CA TYR A 321 8.60 14.65 6.22
C TYR A 321 7.58 15.75 6.46
#